data_AF-A0A9P7WXZ1-F1
#
_entry.id   AF-A0A9P7WXZ1-F1
#
_cell.length_a   1.000
_cell.length_b   1.000
_cell.length_c   1.000
_cell.angle_alpha   90.00
_cell.angle_beta   90.00
_cell.angle_gamma   90.00
#
_symmetry.space_group_name_H-M   'P 1'
#
loop_
_entity.id
_entity.type
_entity.pdbx_description
1 polymer ?
#
loop_
_entity_poly.entity_id
_entity_poly.type
_entity_poly.pdbx_seq_one_letter_code
_entity_poly.pdbx_strand_id
1 'polypeptide(L)'
;MTTPMPFSYSVHIWSVTTLYVALLPFQLWDSLKYLAIPATGIAAFIFYGFIVAGEEIENPFGYARNHLNLDHFTEHIIKPELNALTALPMPDIGVWAFDPENTHVFCGDGRGEPNVTPESWMERGENAMREVLARVDHRKR
;
A
#
# COMPACT_ATOMS: atom_id res chain seq x y z
N MET A 1 -8.52 -12.95 -3.55
CA MET A 1 -8.42 -12.25 -2.26
C MET A 1 -8.78 -13.22 -1.14
N THR A 2 -7.98 -14.27 -0.90
CA THR A 2 -8.27 -15.23 0.20
C THR A 2 -6.98 -15.96 0.58
N THR A 3 -6.17 -15.29 1.40
CA THR A 3 -5.32 -16.02 2.34
C THR A 3 -5.48 -15.33 3.68
N PRO A 4 -6.63 -15.50 4.37
CA PRO A 4 -6.70 -15.09 5.77
C PRO A 4 -5.58 -15.81 6.53
N MET A 5 -4.86 -15.07 7.37
CA MET A 5 -3.91 -15.67 8.29
C MET A 5 -4.59 -16.82 9.04
N PRO A 6 -3.96 -18.00 9.15
CA PRO A 6 -4.61 -19.14 9.77
C PRO A 6 -5.03 -18.79 11.19
N PHE A 7 -6.30 -19.00 11.56
CA PHE A 7 -6.79 -18.76 12.92
C PHE A 7 -5.94 -19.47 13.99
N SER A 8 -5.36 -20.62 13.63
CA SER A 8 -4.43 -21.36 14.48
C SER A 8 -3.18 -20.56 14.87
N TYR A 9 -2.70 -19.65 14.02
CA TYR A 9 -1.52 -18.82 14.30
C TYR A 9 -1.78 -17.83 15.43
N SER A 10 -2.86 -17.06 15.32
CA SER A 10 -3.24 -16.05 16.32
C SER A 10 -3.52 -16.70 17.68
N VAL A 11 -4.22 -17.85 17.69
CA VAL A 11 -4.47 -18.62 18.92
C VAL A 11 -3.16 -19.15 19.52
N HIS A 12 -2.20 -19.56 18.69
CA HIS A 12 -0.92 -20.06 19.18
C HIS A 12 -0.09 -18.95 19.82
N ILE A 13 -0.02 -17.77 19.21
CA ILE A 13 0.67 -16.61 19.80
C ILE A 13 0.07 -16.20 21.14
N TRP A 14 -1.26 -16.13 21.22
CA TRP A 14 -1.95 -15.88 22.49
C TRP A 14 -1.60 -16.91 23.54
N SER A 15 -1.69 -18.20 23.19
CA SER A 15 -1.42 -19.31 24.12
C SER A 15 0.02 -19.30 24.63
N VAL A 16 0.99 -19.12 23.73
CA VAL A 16 2.42 -19.08 24.08
C VAL A 16 2.73 -17.85 24.95
N THR A 17 2.17 -16.69 24.63
CA THR A 17 2.42 -15.46 25.40
C THR A 17 1.80 -15.52 26.77
N THR A 18 0.57 -16.03 26.89
CA THR A 18 -0.07 -16.24 28.19
C THR A 18 0.73 -17.20 29.05
N LEU A 19 1.21 -18.30 28.47
CA LEU A 19 2.04 -19.27 29.19
C LEU A 19 3.39 -18.66 29.60
N TYR A 20 4.02 -17.87 28.73
CA TYR A 20 5.25 -17.15 29.03
C TYR A 20 5.09 -16.18 30.21
N VAL A 21 4.07 -15.30 30.15
CA VAL A 21 3.79 -14.33 31.23
C VAL A 21 3.42 -15.03 32.54
N ALA A 22 2.72 -16.17 32.48
CA ALA A 22 2.38 -16.96 33.66
C ALA A 22 3.61 -17.63 34.32
N LEU A 23 4.64 -17.97 33.54
CA LEU A 23 5.88 -18.57 34.05
C LEU A 23 6.93 -17.54 34.49
N LEU A 24 6.85 -16.32 33.96
CA LEU A 24 7.72 -15.18 34.24
C LEU A 24 7.96 -14.89 35.75
N PRO A 25 6.96 -14.93 36.66
CA PRO A 25 7.20 -14.65 38.08
C PRO A 25 8.08 -15.70 38.75
N PHE A 26 7.99 -16.97 38.33
CA PHE A 26 8.85 -18.04 38.84
C PHE A 26 10.30 -17.85 38.37
N GLN A 27 10.47 -17.38 37.13
CA GLN A 27 11.78 -17.05 36.57
C GLN A 27 12.44 -15.86 37.30
N LEU A 28 11.67 -14.81 37.63
CA LEU A 28 12.18 -13.62 38.30
C LEU A 28 12.35 -13.77 39.81
N TRP A 29 11.71 -14.78 40.43
CA TRP A 29 11.73 -14.96 41.88
C TRP A 29 13.14 -14.99 42.46
N ASP A 30 14.09 -15.62 41.77
CA ASP A 30 15.42 -15.79 42.34
C ASP A 30 16.27 -14.52 42.34
N SER A 31 16.03 -13.63 41.36
CA SER A 31 16.73 -12.35 41.23
C SER A 31 16.07 -11.20 41.99
N LEU A 32 14.73 -11.13 41.96
CA LEU A 32 13.97 -9.94 42.40
C LEU A 32 13.08 -10.18 43.62
N LYS A 33 12.88 -11.44 44.04
CA LYS A 33 12.01 -11.85 45.16
C LYS A 33 10.65 -11.13 45.07
N TYR A 34 10.29 -10.32 46.06
CA TYR A 34 9.01 -9.59 46.09
C TYR A 34 8.84 -8.57 44.95
N LEU A 35 9.93 -8.05 44.38
CA LEU A 35 9.86 -7.13 43.23
C LEU A 35 9.46 -7.84 41.93
N ALA A 36 9.46 -9.18 41.91
CA ALA A 36 8.98 -9.96 40.76
C ALA A 36 7.49 -9.71 40.46
N ILE A 37 6.67 -9.40 41.47
CA ILE A 37 5.22 -9.17 41.30
C ILE A 37 4.96 -7.92 40.43
N PRO A 38 5.44 -6.70 40.79
CA PRO A 38 5.24 -5.53 39.94
C PRO A 38 5.99 -5.64 38.61
N ALA A 39 7.18 -6.26 38.58
CA ALA A 39 7.92 -6.48 37.33
C ALA A 39 7.15 -7.35 36.34
N THR A 40 6.54 -8.44 36.81
CA THR A 40 5.69 -9.31 35.99
C THR A 40 4.43 -8.59 35.53
N GLY A 41 3.82 -7.74 36.37
CA GLY A 41 2.67 -6.92 35.97
C GLY A 41 2.99 -5.96 34.82
N ILE A 42 4.15 -5.30 34.88
CA ILE A 42 4.62 -4.41 33.80
C ILE A 42 4.91 -5.22 32.53
N ALA A 43 5.60 -6.36 32.65
CA ALA A 43 5.88 -7.23 31.51
C ALA A 43 4.59 -7.73 30.86
N ALA A 44 3.60 -8.17 31.66
CA ALA A 44 2.30 -8.60 31.16
C ALA A 44 1.61 -7.49 30.36
N PHE A 45 1.59 -6.26 30.90
CA PHE A 45 1.01 -5.11 30.20
C PHE A 45 1.67 -4.86 28.85
N ILE A 46 3.01 -4.95 28.78
CA ILE A 46 3.76 -4.77 27.52
C ILE A 46 3.44 -5.89 26.52
N PHE A 47 3.52 -7.15 26.93
CA PHE A 47 3.31 -8.28 26.02
C PHE A 47 1.88 -8.35 25.49
N TYR A 48 0.87 -8.18 26.35
CA TYR A 48 -0.52 -8.14 25.91
C TYR A 48 -0.84 -6.90 25.07
N GLY A 49 -0.24 -5.75 25.41
CA GLY A 49 -0.36 -4.54 24.59
C GLY A 49 0.17 -4.73 23.18
N PHE A 50 1.31 -5.42 23.03
CA PHE A 50 1.88 -5.73 21.71
C PHE A 50 1.01 -6.68 20.90
N ILE A 51 0.41 -7.70 21.52
CA ILE A 51 -0.48 -8.64 20.80
C ILE A 51 -1.66 -7.88 20.20
N VAL A 52 -2.35 -7.08 21.01
CA VAL A 52 -3.54 -6.34 20.54
C VAL A 52 -3.17 -5.31 19.48
N ALA A 53 -2.05 -4.60 19.66
CA ALA A 53 -1.55 -3.67 18.64
C ALA A 53 -1.18 -4.39 17.32
N GLY A 54 -0.62 -5.60 17.41
CA GLY A 54 -0.33 -6.44 16.26
C GLY A 54 -1.61 -6.84 15.52
N GLU A 55 -2.65 -7.27 16.24
CA GLU A 55 -3.95 -7.62 15.65
C GLU A 55 -4.60 -6.44 14.92
N GLU A 56 -4.47 -5.20 15.44
CA GLU A 56 -4.96 -3.99 14.75
C GLU A 56 -4.21 -3.72 13.44
N ILE A 57 -2.89 -3.91 13.41
CA ILE A 57 -2.05 -3.67 12.22
C ILE A 57 -2.23 -4.78 11.18
N GLU A 58 -2.52 -6.01 11.60
CA GLU A 58 -2.74 -7.16 10.71
C GLU A 58 -4.01 -7.02 9.85
N ASN A 59 -5.00 -6.23 10.29
CA ASN A 59 -6.24 -5.99 9.53
C ASN A 59 -6.47 -4.49 9.23
N PRO A 60 -5.64 -3.87 8.37
CA PRO A 60 -5.71 -2.42 8.11
C PRO A 60 -6.98 -1.99 7.37
N PHE A 61 -7.73 -2.93 6.80
CA PHE A 61 -8.93 -2.71 6.00
C PHE A 61 -10.24 -3.09 6.72
N GLY A 62 -10.20 -3.38 8.02
CA GLY A 62 -11.43 -3.64 8.78
C GLY A 62 -12.22 -2.35 9.06
N TYR A 63 -13.19 -2.42 9.97
CA TYR A 63 -14.06 -1.29 10.35
C TYR A 63 -13.80 -0.71 11.76
N ALA A 64 -12.63 -0.96 12.36
CA ALA A 64 -12.27 -0.37 13.65
C ALA A 64 -11.88 1.11 13.49
N ARG A 65 -11.86 1.85 14.60
CA ARG A 65 -11.59 3.31 14.58
C ARG A 65 -10.25 3.72 13.97
N ASN A 66 -9.24 2.87 14.06
CA ASN A 66 -7.90 3.12 13.51
C ASN A 66 -7.70 2.48 12.12
N HIS A 67 -8.73 1.89 11.52
CA HIS A 67 -8.61 1.29 10.20
C HIS A 67 -8.84 2.32 9.09
N LEU A 68 -8.38 1.97 7.89
CA LEU A 68 -8.50 2.85 6.74
C LEU A 68 -9.98 2.98 6.33
N ASN A 69 -10.47 4.22 6.23
CA ASN A 69 -11.85 4.47 5.82
C ASN A 69 -12.01 4.32 4.31
N LEU A 70 -12.18 3.08 3.86
CA LEU A 70 -12.38 2.72 2.45
C LEU A 70 -13.69 3.29 1.89
N ASP A 71 -14.72 3.44 2.72
CA ASP A 71 -16.01 4.00 2.30
C ASP A 71 -15.83 5.47 1.92
N HIS A 72 -15.09 6.24 2.72
CA HIS A 72 -14.75 7.62 2.40
C HIS A 72 -13.95 7.71 1.10
N PHE A 73 -12.94 6.86 0.92
CA PHE A 73 -12.13 6.83 -0.30
C PHE A 73 -12.98 6.51 -1.54
N THR A 74 -13.86 5.52 -1.44
CA THR A 74 -14.71 5.10 -2.56
C THR A 74 -15.73 6.18 -2.93
N GLU A 75 -16.36 6.80 -1.93
CA GLU A 75 -17.42 7.79 -2.17
C GLU A 75 -16.88 9.16 -2.58
N HIS A 76 -15.73 9.60 -2.07
CA HIS A 76 -15.21 10.95 -2.30
C HIS A 76 -14.13 11.03 -3.38
N ILE A 77 -13.47 9.91 -3.73
CA ILE A 77 -12.41 9.91 -4.74
C ILE A 77 -12.83 9.06 -5.93
N ILE A 78 -13.07 7.77 -5.74
CA ILE A 78 -13.31 6.86 -6.87
C ILE A 78 -14.59 7.25 -7.63
N LYS A 79 -15.68 7.49 -6.90
CA LYS A 79 -16.99 7.75 -7.52
C LYS A 79 -17.06 9.09 -8.26
N PRO A 80 -16.56 10.22 -7.74
CA PRO A 80 -16.53 11.48 -8.49
C PRO A 80 -15.61 11.40 -9.71
N GLU A 81 -14.44 10.78 -9.60
CA GLU A 81 -13.50 10.60 -10.73
C GLU A 81 -14.13 9.70 -11.81
N LEU A 82 -14.73 8.58 -11.42
CA LEU A 82 -15.42 7.69 -12.37
C LEU A 82 -16.60 8.40 -13.04
N ASN A 83 -17.38 9.18 -12.29
CA ASN A 83 -18.46 9.98 -12.84
C ASN A 83 -17.92 11.06 -13.80
N ALA A 84 -16.81 11.72 -13.49
CA ALA A 84 -16.19 12.70 -14.37
C ALA A 84 -15.70 12.07 -15.68
N LEU A 85 -15.08 10.88 -15.60
CA LEU A 85 -14.61 10.14 -16.78
C LEU A 85 -15.76 9.60 -17.65
N THR A 86 -16.88 9.21 -17.03
CA THR A 86 -18.05 8.66 -17.74
C THR A 86 -19.06 9.73 -18.19
N ALA A 87 -18.96 10.95 -17.67
CA ALA A 87 -19.83 12.07 -18.05
C ALA A 87 -19.53 12.62 -19.45
N LEU A 88 -18.31 12.39 -19.97
CA LEU A 88 -17.91 12.81 -21.31
C LEU A 88 -18.03 11.62 -22.28
N PRO A 89 -18.60 11.82 -23.48
CA PRO A 89 -18.48 10.82 -24.52
C PRO A 89 -16.99 10.61 -24.84
N MET A 90 -16.63 9.39 -25.27
CA MET A 90 -15.26 9.10 -25.67
C MET A 90 -14.78 10.16 -26.68
N PRO A 91 -13.69 10.88 -26.40
CA PRO A 91 -13.20 11.91 -27.30
C PRO A 91 -12.73 11.23 -28.60
N ASP A 92 -12.88 11.95 -29.72
CA ASP A 92 -12.34 11.48 -30.99
C ASP A 92 -10.83 11.29 -30.85
N ILE A 93 -10.36 10.08 -31.19
CA ILE A 93 -8.95 9.68 -31.07
C ILE A 93 -8.07 10.61 -31.90
N GLY A 94 -8.57 11.07 -33.05
CA GLY A 94 -7.85 12.01 -33.91
C GLY A 94 -7.63 13.37 -33.24
N VAL A 95 -8.55 13.84 -32.40
CA VAL A 95 -8.39 15.13 -31.71
C VAL A 95 -7.57 14.96 -30.43
N TRP A 96 -7.84 13.90 -29.66
CA TRP A 96 -7.17 13.64 -28.39
C TRP A 96 -5.69 13.30 -28.56
N ALA A 97 -5.33 12.49 -29.56
CA ALA A 97 -3.95 12.09 -29.79
C ALA A 97 -3.05 13.28 -30.19
N PHE A 98 -3.63 14.28 -30.86
CA PHE A 98 -2.92 15.47 -31.34
C PHE A 98 -3.20 16.73 -30.49
N ASP A 99 -3.72 16.55 -29.27
CA ASP A 99 -3.90 17.66 -28.35
C ASP A 99 -2.55 18.33 -28.03
N PRO A 100 -2.44 19.68 -28.14
CA PRO A 100 -1.20 20.40 -27.86
C PRO A 100 -0.65 20.17 -26.44
N GLU A 101 -1.52 19.82 -25.48
CA GLU A 101 -1.14 19.52 -24.10
C GLU A 101 -0.55 18.10 -23.94
N ASN A 102 -0.74 17.22 -24.93
CA ASN A 102 -0.24 15.85 -24.92
C ASN A 102 1.27 15.79 -25.26
N THR A 103 2.09 16.51 -24.52
CA THR A 103 3.51 16.73 -24.81
C THR A 103 4.46 15.67 -24.26
N HIS A 104 3.92 14.65 -23.58
CA HIS A 104 4.69 13.64 -22.84
C HIS A 104 4.52 12.20 -23.36
N VAL A 105 3.92 12.00 -24.55
CA VAL A 105 3.56 10.68 -25.11
C VAL A 105 4.71 9.66 -25.08
N PHE A 106 5.95 10.10 -25.29
CA PHE A 106 7.14 9.23 -25.34
C PHE A 106 8.14 9.50 -24.20
N CYS A 107 7.72 10.15 -23.11
CA CYS A 107 8.57 10.55 -21.98
C CYS A 107 8.54 9.60 -20.77
N GLY A 108 8.17 8.32 -20.98
CA GLY A 108 7.84 7.38 -19.90
C GLY A 108 8.92 7.07 -18.84
N ASP A 109 10.17 7.47 -19.04
CA ASP A 109 11.28 7.27 -18.08
C ASP A 109 11.92 8.56 -17.54
N GLY A 110 11.32 9.73 -17.83
CA GLY A 110 11.89 11.04 -17.47
C GLY A 110 13.10 11.48 -18.30
N ARG A 111 13.45 10.74 -19.37
CA ARG A 111 14.51 11.09 -20.34
C ARG A 111 14.03 11.28 -21.78
N GLY A 112 12.72 11.20 -22.03
CA GLY A 112 12.16 11.72 -23.29
C GLY A 112 12.27 13.25 -23.32
N GLU A 113 12.30 13.83 -24.52
CA GLU A 113 12.32 15.29 -24.66
C GLU A 113 11.00 15.86 -24.10
N PRO A 114 11.05 16.59 -22.97
CA PRO A 114 9.84 17.17 -22.40
C PRO A 114 9.30 18.26 -23.34
N ASN A 115 7.98 18.48 -23.32
CA ASN A 115 7.30 19.56 -24.05
C ASN A 115 7.33 19.44 -25.59
N VAL A 116 7.42 18.23 -26.15
CA VAL A 116 7.32 18.02 -27.61
C VAL A 116 5.89 17.66 -27.98
N THR A 117 5.25 18.50 -28.81
CA THR A 117 3.88 18.27 -29.27
C THR A 117 3.76 17.01 -30.14
N PRO A 118 2.58 16.37 -30.17
CA PRO A 118 2.33 15.21 -31.04
C PRO A 118 2.63 15.47 -32.52
N GLU A 119 2.35 16.69 -33.01
CA GLU A 119 2.62 17.10 -34.39
C GLU A 119 4.12 17.13 -34.70
N SER A 120 4.95 17.66 -33.78
CA SER A 120 6.40 17.65 -33.94
C SER A 120 6.97 16.22 -34.00
N TRP A 121 6.36 15.28 -33.26
CA TRP A 121 6.71 13.86 -33.38
C TRP A 121 6.34 13.27 -34.74
N MET A 122 5.20 13.67 -35.32
CA MET A 122 4.83 13.25 -36.67
C MET A 122 5.80 13.78 -37.72
N GLU A 123 6.24 15.04 -37.61
CA GLU A 123 7.20 15.66 -38.54
C GLU A 123 8.58 14.97 -38.50
N ARG A 124 9.02 14.53 -37.33
CA ARG A 124 10.27 13.77 -37.13
C ARG A 124 10.23 12.38 -37.78
N GLY A 125 9.02 11.87 -38.07
CA GLY A 125 8.81 10.61 -38.76
C GLY A 125 8.90 9.37 -37.86
N GLU A 126 8.42 8.25 -38.41
CA GLU A 126 8.25 6.97 -37.70
C GLU A 126 9.56 6.41 -37.11
N ASN A 127 10.69 6.60 -37.81
CA ASN A 127 11.98 6.07 -37.38
C ASN A 127 12.43 6.65 -36.03
N ALA A 128 12.23 7.96 -35.82
CA ALA A 128 12.58 8.63 -34.57
C ALA A 128 11.70 8.15 -33.41
N MET A 129 10.39 8.00 -33.64
CA MET A 129 9.45 7.49 -32.64
C MET A 129 9.77 6.04 -32.26
N ARG A 130 10.06 5.18 -33.25
CA ARG A 130 10.44 3.78 -33.01
C ARG A 130 11.74 3.65 -32.24
N GLU A 131 12.71 4.51 -32.51
CA GLU A 131 13.97 4.53 -31.77
C GLU A 131 13.76 4.85 -30.28
N VAL A 132 12.93 5.86 -29.98
CA VAL A 132 12.60 6.22 -28.59
C VAL A 132 11.84 5.08 -27.90
N LEU A 133 10.88 4.45 -28.57
CA LEU A 133 10.14 3.31 -28.03
C LEU A 133 11.03 2.09 -27.79
N ALA A 134 11.98 1.81 -28.70
CA ALA A 134 12.94 0.72 -28.52
C ALA A 134 13.82 0.93 -27.28
N ARG A 135 14.25 2.17 -27.01
CA ARG A 135 15.01 2.52 -25.79
C ARG A 135 14.22 2.24 -24.50
N VAL A 136 12.89 2.35 -24.55
CA VAL A 136 11.99 2.08 -23.41
C VAL A 136 11.77 0.58 -23.21
N ASP A 137 11.58 -0.19 -24.30
CA ASP A 137 11.24 -1.63 -24.24
C ASP A 137 12.42 -2.51 -23.81
N HIS A 138 13.65 -2.19 -24.24
CA HIS A 138 14.86 -2.96 -23.90
C HIS A 138 15.22 -3.01 -22.40
N ARG A 139 14.52 -2.25 -21.53
CA ARG A 139 14.85 -2.17 -20.09
C ARG A 139 13.80 -2.79 -19.15
N LYS A 140 12.70 -3.35 -19.67
CA LYS A 140 11.70 -4.10 -18.87
C LYS A 140 11.98 -5.61 -18.75
N ARG A 141 13.15 -6.09 -19.22
CA ARG A 141 13.64 -7.46 -19.02
C ARG A 141 14.84 -7.49 -18.08
#